data_AF-A0A0C1E890-F1
#
_entry.id   AF-A0A0C1E890-F1
#
_cell.length_a   1.000
_cell.length_b   1.000
_cell.length_c   1.000
_cell.angle_alpha   90.00
_cell.angle_beta   90.00
_cell.angle_gamma   90.00
#
_symmetry.space_group_name_H-M   'P 1'
#
loop_
_entity.id
_entity.type
_entity.pdbx_description
1 polymer ?
#
loop_
_entity_poly.entity_id
_entity_poly.type
_entity_poly.pdbx_seq_one_letter_code
_entity_poly.pdbx_strand_id
1 'polypeptide(L)' 'FSQKVRVHKLSWNPSPDKNASGYLLIRNGKTIASIPAKGPFTFSDVRKKKKGADVYQLYAFTKTGLKSSTLTLVVP' A
#
# COMPACT_ATOMS: atom_id res chain seq x y z
N PHE A 1 -8.55 29.86 2.03
CA PHE A 1 -7.39 28.96 1.95
C PHE A 1 -7.74 27.74 1.10
N SER A 2 -7.27 27.64 -0.14
CA SER A 2 -7.50 26.41 -0.95
C SER A 2 -6.44 25.36 -0.60
N GLN A 3 -6.79 24.41 0.27
CA GLN A 3 -5.96 23.23 0.49
C GLN A 3 -6.03 22.34 -0.77
N LYS A 4 -4.93 22.26 -1.53
CA LYS A 4 -4.76 21.25 -2.57
C LYS A 4 -4.57 19.89 -1.91
N VAL A 5 -5.61 19.07 -1.89
CA VAL A 5 -5.55 17.67 -1.49
C VAL A 5 -5.03 16.84 -2.68
N ARG A 6 -4.04 15.98 -2.46
CA ARG A 6 -3.62 14.97 -3.45
C ARG A 6 -4.15 13.61 -3.02
N VAL A 7 -4.69 12.86 -3.97
CA VAL A 7 -5.16 11.48 -3.75
C VAL A 7 -4.31 10.57 -4.63
N HIS A 8 -3.51 9.71 -4.02
CA HIS A 8 -2.79 8.66 -4.75
C HIS A 8 -3.66 7.41 -4.75
N LYS A 9 -4.08 6.98 -5.94
CA LYS A 9 -4.81 5.72 -6.13
C LYS A 9 -3.80 4.63 -6.44
N LEU A 10 -3.74 3.64 -5.56
CA LEU A 10 -2.90 2.46 -5.69
C LEU A 10 -3.80 1.27 -6.03
N SER A 11 -3.39 0.48 -7.00
CA SER A 11 -4.04 -0.77 -7.37
C SER A 11 -2.98 -1.83 -7.61
N TRP A 12 -3.25 -3.06 -7.17
CA TRP A 12 -2.34 -4.19 -7.36
C TRP A 12 -3.14 -5.46 -7.64
N ASN A 13 -2.46 -6.47 -8.18
CA ASN A 13 -3.07 -7.78 -8.37
C ASN A 13 -3.00 -8.59 -7.05
N PRO A 14 -4.00 -9.43 -6.75
CA PRO A 14 -3.90 -10.38 -5.65
C PRO A 14 -2.64 -11.24 -5.75
N SER A 15 -2.04 -11.53 -4.60
CA SER A 15 -0.96 -12.51 -4.50
C SER A 15 -1.46 -13.89 -4.95
N PRO A 16 -0.68 -14.63 -5.75
CA PRO A 16 -0.99 -16.02 -6.10
C PRO A 16 -0.89 -16.97 -4.89
N ASP A 17 -0.26 -16.54 -3.78
CA ASP A 17 -0.17 -17.34 -2.57
C ASP A 17 -1.52 -17.38 -1.84
N LYS A 18 -2.16 -18.56 -1.85
CA LYS A 18 -3.42 -18.83 -1.15
C LYS A 18 -3.31 -18.72 0.38
N ASN A 19 -2.09 -18.74 0.92
CA ASN A 19 -1.83 -18.58 2.35
C ASN A 19 -1.62 -17.11 2.76
N ALA A 20 -1.70 -16.17 1.81
CA ALA A 20 -1.68 -14.75 2.13
C ALA A 20 -2.87 -14.43 3.06
N SER A 21 -2.56 -13.87 4.22
CA SER A 21 -3.53 -13.34 5.18
C SER A 21 -3.94 -11.92 4.81
N GLY A 22 -3.01 -11.13 4.26
CA GLY A 22 -3.26 -9.76 3.85
C GLY A 22 -2.04 -9.06 3.27
N TYR A 23 -2.19 -7.75 3.10
CA TYR A 23 -1.19 -6.84 2.57
C TYR A 23 -0.93 -5.72 3.57
N LEU A 24 0.34 -5.37 3.76
CA LEU A 24 0.78 -4.20 4.48
C LEU A 24 1.23 -3.16 3.47
N LEU A 25 0.57 -2.01 3.48
CA LEU A 25 0.95 -0.87 2.66
C LEU A 25 1.76 0.11 3.49
N ILE A 26 2.98 0.36 3.04
CA ILE A 26 3.96 1.21 3.69
C ILE A 26 4.23 2.40 2.77
N ARG A 27 4.18 3.61 3.31
CA ARG A 27 4.55 4.84 2.63
C ARG A 27 5.71 5.49 3.35
N ASN A 28 6.82 5.71 2.65
CA ASN A 28 8.05 6.31 3.21
C ASN A 28 8.49 5.63 4.52
N GLY A 29 8.45 4.29 4.55
CA GLY A 29 8.83 3.48 5.71
C GLY A 29 7.78 3.38 6.83
N LYS A 30 6.63 4.07 6.73
CA LYS A 30 5.54 3.98 7.71
C LYS A 30 4.35 3.20 7.17
N THR A 31 3.87 2.20 7.93
CA THR A 31 2.61 1.51 7.61
C THR A 31 1.44 2.49 7.63
N ILE A 32 0.70 2.55 6.52
CA ILE A 32 -0.48 3.39 6.37
C ILE A 32 -1.77 2.58 6.24
N ALA A 33 -1.67 1.29 5.87
CA ALA A 33 -2.82 0.40 5.81
C ALA A 33 -2.44 -1.07 5.98
N SER A 34 -3.40 -1.85 6.47
CA SER A 34 -3.42 -3.31 6.40
C SER A 34 -4.70 -3.73 5.67
N ILE A 35 -4.56 -4.47 4.58
CA ILE A 35 -5.66 -4.88 3.71
C ILE A 35 -5.78 -6.41 3.76
N PRO A 36 -6.97 -6.98 4.00
CA PRO A 36 -7.16 -8.43 3.96
C PRO A 36 -6.81 -9.03 2.58
N ALA A 37 -6.39 -10.30 2.54
CA ALA A 37 -6.06 -10.96 1.27
C ALA A 37 -7.27 -11.09 0.32
N LYS A 38 -8.49 -11.00 0.87
CA LYS A 38 -9.75 -10.97 0.12
C LYS A 38 -10.02 -9.62 -0.58
N GLY A 39 -9.16 -8.63 -0.38
CA GLY A 39 -9.29 -7.29 -0.92
C GLY A 39 -9.94 -6.30 0.07
N PRO A 40 -10.21 -5.06 -0.37
CA PRO A 40 -10.09 -4.56 -1.76
C PRO A 40 -8.62 -4.40 -2.21
N PHE A 41 -8.28 -4.79 -3.45
CA PHE A 41 -6.92 -4.65 -4.02
C PHE A 41 -6.62 -3.23 -4.53
N THR A 42 -7.20 -2.25 -3.85
CA THR A 42 -7.11 -0.84 -4.18
C THR A 42 -7.02 -0.04 -2.90
N PHE A 43 -6.21 1.02 -2.89
CA PHE A 43 -6.10 1.93 -1.77
C PHE A 43 -6.04 3.38 -2.25
N SER A 44 -6.82 4.26 -1.60
CA SER A 44 -6.78 5.71 -1.86
C SER A 44 -6.10 6.40 -0.70
N ASP A 45 -4.89 6.89 -0.93
CA ASP A 45 -4.13 7.65 0.06
C ASP A 45 -4.37 9.15 -0.13
N VAL A 46 -5.09 9.76 0.82
CA VAL A 46 -5.45 11.18 0.80
C VAL A 46 -4.42 11.99 1.60
N ARG A 47 -3.61 12.80 0.92
CA ARG A 47 -2.60 13.67 1.55
C ARG A 47 -3.02 15.13 1.61
N LYS A 48 -2.85 15.72 2.79
CA LYS A 48 -3.11 17.15 3.07
C LYS A 48 -1.89 18.07 2.87
N LYS A 49 -0.66 17.55 2.69
CA LYS A 49 0.57 18.37 2.53
C LYS A 49 1.57 17.78 1.54
N LYS A 50 2.24 18.67 0.77
CA LYS A 50 3.45 18.39 -0.01
C LYS A 50 4.65 18.36 0.94
N LYS A 51 5.20 17.19 1.23
CA LYS A 51 6.59 17.06 1.70
C LYS A 51 7.15 15.77 1.09
N GLY A 52 8.01 15.94 0.09
CA GLY A 52 8.74 14.86 -0.59
C GLY A 52 7.92 14.06 -1.61
N ALA A 53 8.63 13.24 -2.39
CA ALA A 53 8.06 12.14 -3.16
C ALA A 53 7.49 11.08 -2.18
N ASP A 54 6.45 10.38 -2.61
CA ASP A 54 5.88 9.27 -1.86
C ASP A 54 6.34 7.95 -2.48
N VAL A 55 7.07 7.17 -1.70
CA VAL A 55 7.49 5.81 -2.04
C VAL A 55 6.56 4.84 -1.34
N TYR A 56 5.84 4.04 -2.12
CA TYR A 56 4.95 3.01 -1.61
C TYR A 56 5.59 1.63 -1.74
N GLN A 57 5.51 0.86 -0.67
CA GLN A 57 5.91 -0.54 -0.62
C GLN A 57 4.72 -1.36 -0.16
N LEU A 58 4.41 -2.42 -0.90
CA LEU A 58 3.35 -3.35 -0.56
C LEU A 58 3.96 -4.72 -0.21
N TYR A 59 3.61 -5.25 0.95
CA TYR A 59 4.05 -6.55 1.43
C TYR A 59 2.86 -7.48 1.64
N ALA A 60 2.86 -8.65 1.01
CA ALA A 60 1.96 -9.72 1.42
C ALA A 60 2.48 -10.41 2.69
N PHE A 61 1.59 -10.70 3.64
CA PHE A 61 1.92 -11.45 4.85
C PHE A 61 1.00 -12.67 5.00
N THR A 62 1.52 -13.76 5.57
CA THR A 62 0.76 -14.98 5.89
C THR A 62 0.50 -15.05 7.40
N LYS A 63 -0.27 -16.05 7.86
CA LYS A 63 -0.48 -16.29 9.31
C LYS A 63 0.81 -16.65 10.05
N THR A 64 1.82 -17.14 9.33
CA THR A 64 3.07 -17.65 9.89
C THR A 64 4.24 -16.67 9.77
N GLY A 65 4.04 -15.50 9.15
CA GLY A 65 5.06 -14.47 9.01
C GLY A 65 5.00 -13.70 7.68
N LEU A 66 5.95 -12.79 7.47
CA LEU A 66 6.08 -12.05 6.21
C LEU A 66 6.58 -12.99 5.11
N LYS A 67 5.90 -13.02 3.96
CA LYS A 67 6.32 -13.80 2.80
C LYS A 67 6.39 -12.85 1.61
N SER A 68 7.55 -12.22 1.46
CA SER A 68 7.75 -11.11 0.55
C SER A 68 7.78 -11.56 -0.91
N SER A 69 7.02 -10.85 -1.75
CA SER A 69 7.61 -10.18 -2.91
C SER A 69 7.33 -8.69 -2.74
N THR A 70 8.37 -7.87 -2.69
CA THR A 70 8.24 -6.42 -2.55
C THR A 70 7.80 -5.85 -3.90
N LEU A 71 6.59 -5.31 -3.98
CA LEU A 71 6.18 -4.47 -5.11
C LEU A 71 6.48 -3.02 -4.73
N THR A 72 7.47 -2.43 -5.40
CA THR A 72 7.77 -1.00 -5.31
C THR A 72 6.89 -0.28 -6.32
N LEU A 73 5.87 0.45 -5.86
CA LEU A 73 5.07 1.31 -6.72
C LEU A 73 5.59 2.75 -6.57
N VAL A 74 6.28 3.25 -7.61
CA VAL A 74 6.69 4.65 -7.67
C VAL A 74 5.58 5.45 -8.33
N VAL A 75 4.99 6.40 -7.60
CA VAL A 75 4.01 7.35 -8.15
C VAL A 75 4.72 8.72 -8.28
N PRO A 76 4.85 9.28 -9.49
CA PRO A 76 5.46 10.60 -9.70
C PRO A 76 4.66 11.78 -9.13
#